data_AF-A0A9W7ZDI2-F1
#
_entry.id   AF-A0A9W7ZDI2-F1
#
_cell.length_a   1.000
_cell.length_b   1.000
_cell.length_c   1.000
_cell.angle_alpha   90.00
_cell.angle_beta   90.00
_cell.angle_gamma   90.00
#
_symmetry.space_group_name_H-M   'P 1'
#
loop_
_entity.id
_entity.type
_entity.pdbx_description
1 polymer ?
#
loop_
_entity_poly.entity_id
_entity_poly.type
_entity_poly.pdbx_seq_one_letter_code
_entity_poly.pdbx_strand_id
1 'polypeptide(L)'
;MPFSNGGLALQPRIDPDTRATVSILGGWFKIKVDNPDHDDTVTIAICASVFGLTGIMLTYAWCNYNYRPIRAKNLTWTTLIYLSTVLWFLGNIPANGHVRLVGAWSHCKLWIIWFRVLFCFVFASMTIVRFYALERVFNQKKPFTVWSSLISGCVVVVLNVVYCLVNQLISGSLTTEYVQFLEVCNVTQAFRIAALTFQWVLWAGVGVLFFRLRNIQSSFNEFWESMAIFAVIIALLIESSVTNLHYKYYILQKSRRIEKTVMDMAAANLVIWLFIGYPVFMSIFNRRDYEQRWLERLAKDRPANVYKNENNSYTKMNEIGGGYDNKHQMNSLDMSTLGLNNGHHPFADQHPLNIESALNGHSAFDANALPEDFRHNLNIQTPVMNAPPMFASNYLDSTHGGRHVL
;
A
#
# COMPACT_ATOMS: atom_id res chain seq x y z
N MET A 1 -24.00 -2.65 48.21
CA MET A 1 -22.54 -2.67 48.01
C MET A 1 -22.12 -1.26 47.63
N PRO A 2 -21.32 -0.55 48.45
CA PRO A 2 -20.98 0.84 48.19
C PRO A 2 -19.86 0.93 47.14
N PHE A 3 -20.04 1.80 46.15
CA PHE A 3 -19.03 2.15 45.16
C PHE A 3 -17.96 3.02 45.82
N SER A 4 -16.75 2.47 45.93
CA SER A 4 -15.56 3.18 46.41
C SER A 4 -15.07 4.16 45.35
N ASN A 5 -14.82 5.41 45.77
CA ASN A 5 -14.23 6.48 44.97
C ASN A 5 -12.93 6.04 44.30
N GLY A 6 -12.89 6.14 42.98
CA GLY A 6 -11.73 5.85 42.13
C GLY A 6 -10.62 6.90 42.26
N GLY A 7 -9.96 6.93 43.42
CA GLY A 7 -8.62 7.50 43.51
C GLY A 7 -7.69 6.72 42.58
N LEU A 8 -6.83 7.42 41.82
CA LEU A 8 -5.72 6.81 41.11
C LEU A 8 -4.96 5.91 42.10
N ALA A 9 -5.22 4.60 42.01
CA ALA A 9 -4.56 3.62 42.85
C ALA A 9 -3.08 3.64 42.47
N LEU A 10 -2.27 4.25 43.32
CA LEU A 10 -0.83 4.10 43.31
C LEU A 10 -0.55 2.59 43.32
N GLN A 11 -0.12 2.09 42.16
CA GLN A 11 0.02 0.66 41.91
C GLN A 11 0.95 0.01 42.93
N PRO A 12 0.64 -1.22 43.39
CA PRO A 12 1.50 -1.94 44.31
C PRO A 12 2.92 -2.06 43.75
N ARG A 13 3.86 -1.57 44.56
CA ARG A 13 5.30 -1.59 44.31
C ARG A 13 5.77 -3.04 44.38
N ILE A 14 6.58 -3.48 43.42
CA ILE A 14 7.22 -4.80 43.44
C ILE A 14 7.87 -5.02 44.80
N ASP A 15 7.62 -6.19 45.38
CA ASP A 15 8.12 -6.59 46.70
C ASP A 15 9.65 -6.45 46.75
N PRO A 16 10.24 -5.72 47.72
CA PRO A 16 11.68 -5.48 47.79
C PRO A 16 12.55 -6.74 47.71
N ASP A 17 12.08 -7.88 48.23
CA ASP A 17 12.83 -9.14 48.21
C ASP A 17 12.97 -9.72 46.80
N THR A 18 11.94 -9.54 45.97
CA THR A 18 11.95 -9.90 44.54
C THR A 18 13.00 -9.08 43.77
N ARG A 19 13.12 -7.79 44.10
CA ARG A 19 14.19 -6.93 43.53
C ARG A 19 15.57 -7.39 43.94
N ALA A 20 15.76 -7.84 45.18
CA ALA A 20 17.05 -8.31 45.64
C ALA A 20 17.52 -9.53 44.83
N THR A 21 16.64 -10.52 44.58
CA THR A 21 16.99 -11.70 43.77
C THR A 21 17.31 -11.35 42.32
N VAL A 22 16.51 -10.46 41.72
CA VAL A 22 16.77 -9.95 40.35
C VAL A 22 18.05 -9.13 40.30
N SER A 23 18.39 -8.38 41.35
CA SER A 23 19.63 -7.60 41.41
C SER A 23 20.87 -8.49 41.51
N ILE A 24 20.77 -9.64 42.20
CA ILE A 24 21.86 -10.63 42.27
C ILE A 24 22.08 -11.26 40.89
N LEU A 25 21.01 -11.73 40.23
CA LEU A 25 21.08 -12.22 38.84
C LEU A 25 21.56 -11.13 37.86
N GLY A 26 21.09 -9.90 38.04
CA GLY A 26 21.51 -8.72 37.28
C GLY A 26 22.99 -8.39 37.48
N GLY A 27 23.54 -8.63 38.66
CA GLY A 27 24.97 -8.50 38.95
C GLY A 27 25.83 -9.49 38.16
N TRP A 28 25.33 -10.72 37.97
CA TRP A 28 26.02 -11.75 37.18
C TRP A 28 25.98 -11.44 35.67
N PHE A 29 24.87 -10.88 35.18
CA PHE A 29 24.69 -10.58 33.75
C PHE A 29 24.95 -9.12 33.37
N LYS A 30 25.27 -8.24 34.32
CA LYS A 30 25.33 -6.77 34.15
C LYS A 30 24.08 -6.17 33.46
N ILE A 31 22.91 -6.78 33.66
CA ILE A 31 21.65 -6.29 33.06
C ILE A 31 20.94 -5.42 34.09
N LYS A 32 20.80 -4.12 33.79
CA LYS A 32 19.96 -3.22 34.56
C LYS A 32 18.51 -3.42 34.15
N VAL A 33 17.68 -3.95 35.04
CA VAL A 33 16.25 -4.16 34.82
C VAL A 33 15.50 -2.88 35.23
N ASP A 34 15.01 -2.14 34.24
CA ASP A 34 14.26 -0.90 34.45
C ASP A 34 12.76 -1.14 34.22
N ASN A 35 11.94 -0.76 35.21
CA ASN A 35 10.48 -0.79 35.11
C ASN A 35 9.99 0.15 34.00
N PRO A 36 8.75 -0.05 33.50
CA PRO A 36 8.09 0.93 32.64
C PRO A 36 8.13 2.31 33.29
N ASP A 37 8.60 3.30 32.53
CA ASP A 37 8.91 4.63 33.03
C ASP A 37 8.17 5.72 32.22
N HIS A 38 8.33 6.98 32.62
CA HIS A 38 7.83 8.14 31.90
C HIS A 38 8.24 8.12 30.42
N ASP A 39 9.47 7.69 30.11
CA ASP A 39 9.97 7.64 28.73
C ASP A 39 9.22 6.63 27.85
N ASP A 40 8.81 5.48 28.41
CA ASP A 40 7.99 4.50 27.68
C ASP A 40 6.63 5.09 27.34
N THR A 41 6.03 5.81 28.29
CA THR A 41 4.73 6.48 28.10
C THR A 41 4.82 7.56 27.04
N VAL A 42 5.88 8.38 27.08
CA VAL A 42 6.15 9.42 26.06
C VAL A 42 6.36 8.77 24.69
N THR A 43 7.12 7.68 24.63
CA THR A 43 7.35 6.94 23.38
C THR A 43 6.04 6.44 22.78
N ILE A 44 5.17 5.81 23.60
CA ILE A 44 3.84 5.36 23.14
C ILE A 44 3.02 6.54 22.63
N ALA A 45 2.99 7.66 23.35
CA ALA A 45 2.21 8.84 22.98
C ALA A 45 2.69 9.45 21.65
N ILE A 46 4.00 9.57 21.44
CA ILE A 46 4.59 10.05 20.18
C ILE A 46 4.22 9.11 19.04
N CYS A 47 4.45 7.80 19.21
CA CYS A 47 4.10 6.79 18.21
C CYS A 47 2.61 6.82 17.85
N ALA A 48 1.73 6.89 18.86
CA ALA A 48 0.29 6.99 18.66
C ALA A 48 -0.11 8.27 17.92
N SER A 49 0.54 9.40 18.21
CA SER A 49 0.31 10.68 17.53
C SER A 49 0.68 10.61 16.05
N VAL A 50 1.80 9.95 15.71
CA VAL A 50 2.21 9.74 14.31
C VAL A 50 1.21 8.85 13.57
N PHE A 51 0.72 7.77 14.19
CA PHE A 51 -0.38 6.99 13.61
C PHE A 51 -1.65 7.85 13.43
N GLY A 52 -2.00 8.68 14.41
CA GLY A 52 -3.12 9.63 14.31
C GLY A 52 -2.99 10.58 13.11
N LEU A 53 -1.80 11.13 12.88
CA LEU A 53 -1.51 11.99 11.73
C LEU A 53 -1.68 11.22 10.40
N THR A 54 -1.16 10.00 10.32
CA THR A 54 -1.35 9.12 9.16
C THR A 54 -2.83 8.77 8.95
N GLY A 55 -3.59 8.57 10.02
CA GLY A 55 -5.04 8.38 10.00
C GLY A 55 -5.78 9.58 9.40
N ILE A 56 -5.44 10.80 9.83
CA ILE A 56 -6.01 12.05 9.28
C ILE A 56 -5.71 12.15 7.78
N MET A 57 -4.48 11.85 7.36
CA MET A 57 -4.09 11.83 5.95
C MET A 57 -4.94 10.83 5.14
N LEU A 58 -5.18 9.64 5.66
CA LEU A 58 -6.05 8.63 5.01
C LEU A 58 -7.51 9.07 4.96
N THR A 59 -8.03 9.67 6.04
CA THR A 59 -9.39 10.24 6.04
C THR A 59 -9.53 11.32 4.99
N TYR A 60 -8.55 12.23 4.88
CA TYR A 60 -8.53 13.24 3.82
C TYR A 60 -8.52 12.62 2.42
N ALA A 61 -7.76 11.53 2.21
CA ALA A 61 -7.75 10.79 0.95
C ALA A 61 -9.13 10.17 0.63
N TRP A 62 -9.83 9.65 1.63
CA TRP A 62 -11.21 9.15 1.48
C TRP A 62 -12.21 10.27 1.15
N CYS A 63 -12.12 11.43 1.81
CA CYS A 63 -12.94 12.58 1.48
C CYS A 63 -12.69 13.09 0.04
N ASN A 64 -11.48 12.90 -0.48
CA ASN A 64 -11.08 13.27 -1.83
C ASN A 64 -10.98 12.07 -2.77
N TYR A 65 -11.77 11.02 -2.55
CA TYR A 65 -11.72 9.78 -3.33
C TYR A 65 -12.00 9.98 -4.84
N ASN A 66 -12.72 11.04 -5.21
CA ASN A 66 -12.99 11.39 -6.60
C ASN A 66 -11.73 11.85 -7.37
N TYR A 67 -10.63 12.15 -6.67
CA TYR A 67 -9.37 12.52 -7.29
C TYR A 67 -8.69 11.30 -7.91
N ARG A 68 -8.53 11.29 -9.24
CA ARG A 68 -8.09 10.10 -10.01
C ARG A 68 -6.76 9.51 -9.51
N PRO A 69 -5.71 10.31 -9.20
CA PRO A 69 -4.46 9.77 -8.67
C PRO A 69 -4.60 9.06 -7.32
N ILE A 70 -5.48 9.53 -6.43
CA ILE A 70 -5.76 8.88 -5.13
C ILE A 70 -6.52 7.57 -5.37
N ARG A 71 -7.55 7.60 -6.24
CA ARG A 71 -8.35 6.42 -6.59
C ARG A 71 -7.49 5.28 -7.17
N ALA A 72 -6.50 5.62 -8.01
CA ALA A 72 -5.60 4.65 -8.62
C ALA A 72 -4.74 3.87 -7.60
N LYS A 73 -4.46 4.44 -6.42
CA LYS A 73 -3.66 3.78 -5.37
C LYS A 73 -4.42 2.72 -4.57
N ASN A 74 -5.67 2.42 -4.92
CA ASN A 74 -6.53 1.45 -4.24
C ASN A 74 -6.60 1.68 -2.72
N LEU A 75 -7.41 2.69 -2.36
CA LEU A 75 -7.47 3.22 -1.00
C LEU A 75 -7.96 2.17 0.03
N THR A 76 -8.81 1.22 -0.38
CA THR A 76 -9.28 0.13 0.47
C THR A 76 -8.14 -0.73 0.99
N TRP A 77 -7.28 -1.26 0.11
CA TRP A 77 -6.14 -2.08 0.55
C TRP A 77 -5.15 -1.25 1.38
N THR A 78 -4.91 0.01 1.02
CA THR A 78 -4.03 0.91 1.79
C THR A 78 -4.56 1.13 3.20
N THR A 79 -5.87 1.29 3.36
CA THR A 79 -6.53 1.44 4.66
C THR A 79 -6.44 0.14 5.48
N LEU A 80 -6.62 -1.03 4.87
CA LEU A 80 -6.46 -2.32 5.54
C LEU A 80 -5.01 -2.55 6.01
N ILE A 81 -4.02 -2.17 5.19
CA ILE A 81 -2.60 -2.18 5.58
C ILE A 81 -2.41 -1.27 6.80
N TYR A 82 -2.91 -0.03 6.76
CA TYR A 82 -2.81 0.89 7.90
C TYR A 82 -3.46 0.32 9.18
N LEU A 83 -4.70 -0.18 9.10
CA LEU A 83 -5.37 -0.79 10.26
C LEU A 83 -4.57 -1.97 10.83
N SER A 84 -3.99 -2.81 9.97
CA SER A 84 -3.11 -3.89 10.42
C SER A 84 -1.88 -3.37 11.15
N THR A 85 -1.26 -2.28 10.69
CA THR A 85 -0.10 -1.68 11.39
C THR A 85 -0.46 -1.06 12.74
N VAL A 86 -1.65 -0.47 12.88
CA VAL A 86 -2.13 0.06 14.17
C VAL A 86 -2.35 -1.09 15.16
N LEU A 87 -3.02 -2.17 14.74
CA LEU A 87 -3.27 -3.33 15.59
C LEU A 87 -1.97 -4.07 15.94
N TRP A 88 -1.02 -4.13 15.00
CA TRP A 88 0.33 -4.62 15.25
C TRP A 88 1.06 -3.76 16.29
N PHE A 89 0.99 -2.42 16.18
CA PHE A 89 1.55 -1.50 17.18
C PHE A 89 0.95 -1.70 18.58
N LEU A 90 -0.37 -1.91 18.68
CA LEU A 90 -1.03 -2.24 19.94
C LEU A 90 -0.48 -3.54 20.57
N GLY A 91 -0.18 -4.54 19.74
CA GLY A 91 0.49 -5.77 20.19
C GLY A 91 1.95 -5.57 20.59
N ASN A 92 2.65 -4.62 19.97
CA ASN A 92 4.04 -4.30 20.30
C ASN A 92 4.19 -3.66 21.70
N ILE A 93 3.20 -2.88 22.17
CA ILE A 93 3.24 -2.22 23.48
C ILE A 93 3.52 -3.22 24.64
N PRO A 94 2.68 -4.25 24.88
CA PRO A 94 2.93 -5.23 25.93
C PRO A 94 4.08 -6.18 25.58
N ALA A 95 4.26 -6.50 24.30
CA ALA A 95 5.26 -7.48 23.90
C ALA A 95 6.70 -6.94 23.95
N ASN A 96 6.89 -5.62 23.89
CA ASN A 96 8.17 -4.95 24.11
C ASN A 96 8.34 -4.44 25.55
N GLY A 97 7.37 -4.70 26.45
CA GLY A 97 7.48 -4.38 27.87
C GLY A 97 7.33 -2.90 28.21
N HIS A 98 6.58 -2.14 27.40
CA HIS A 98 6.33 -0.72 27.69
C HIS A 98 5.27 -0.49 28.78
N VAL A 99 4.50 -1.52 29.12
CA VAL A 99 3.46 -1.46 30.15
C VAL A 99 3.60 -2.63 31.12
N ARG A 100 3.23 -2.43 32.38
CA ARG A 100 3.15 -3.51 33.37
C ARG A 100 1.99 -4.42 33.00
N LEU A 101 2.24 -5.73 32.92
CA LEU A 101 1.26 -6.69 32.43
C LEU A 101 0.31 -7.18 33.52
N VAL A 102 -0.48 -6.27 34.08
CA VAL A 102 -1.48 -6.57 35.12
C VAL A 102 -2.89 -6.62 34.50
N GLY A 103 -3.78 -7.47 35.02
CA GLY A 103 -5.17 -7.58 34.55
C GLY A 103 -5.25 -8.04 33.09
N ALA A 104 -5.96 -7.32 32.23
CA ALA A 104 -6.13 -7.67 30.82
C ALA A 104 -4.80 -7.77 30.03
N TRP A 105 -3.76 -7.07 30.47
CA TRP A 105 -2.42 -7.12 29.86
C TRP A 105 -1.66 -8.42 30.17
N SER A 106 -2.05 -9.14 31.22
CA SER A 106 -1.44 -10.45 31.58
C SER A 106 -1.75 -11.57 30.58
N HIS A 107 -2.71 -11.37 29.67
CA HIS A 107 -3.07 -12.34 28.63
C HIS A 107 -2.04 -12.36 27.49
N CYS A 108 -0.83 -12.86 27.76
CA CYS A 108 0.31 -12.85 26.84
C CYS A 108 0.00 -13.44 25.46
N LYS A 109 -0.73 -14.56 25.40
CA LYS A 109 -1.11 -15.18 24.13
C LYS A 109 -1.97 -14.25 23.27
N LEU A 110 -2.91 -13.52 23.88
CA LEU A 110 -3.75 -12.57 23.16
C LEU A 110 -2.89 -11.48 22.53
N TRP A 111 -2.07 -10.80 23.32
CA TRP A 111 -1.31 -9.66 22.82
C TRP A 111 -0.17 -10.04 21.86
N ILE A 112 0.54 -11.15 22.13
CA ILE A 112 1.68 -11.56 21.32
C ILE A 112 1.21 -12.31 20.07
N ILE A 113 0.35 -13.31 20.20
CA ILE A 113 -0.03 -14.15 19.06
C ILE A 113 -1.05 -13.40 18.19
N TRP A 114 -2.12 -12.86 18.80
CA TRP A 114 -3.24 -12.28 18.03
C TRP A 114 -3.04 -10.83 17.66
N PHE A 115 -2.42 -10.00 18.50
CA PHE A 115 -2.19 -8.60 18.12
C PHE A 115 -0.85 -8.42 17.42
N ARG A 116 0.24 -8.92 17.99
CA ARG A 116 1.57 -8.70 17.40
C ARG A 116 1.82 -9.57 16.17
N VAL A 117 1.75 -10.89 16.30
CA VAL A 117 2.13 -11.82 15.22
C VAL A 117 1.12 -11.82 14.09
N LEU A 118 -0.17 -12.02 14.38
CA LEU A 118 -1.22 -12.07 13.34
C LEU A 118 -1.24 -10.79 12.50
N PHE A 119 -1.27 -9.60 13.09
CA PHE A 119 -1.37 -8.37 12.31
C PHE A 119 -0.07 -7.99 11.60
N CYS A 120 1.10 -8.41 12.10
CA CYS A 120 2.35 -8.36 11.33
C CYS A 120 2.28 -9.24 10.08
N PHE A 121 1.67 -10.43 10.18
CA PHE A 121 1.45 -11.30 9.02
C PHE A 121 0.39 -10.75 8.08
N VAL A 122 -0.73 -10.24 8.59
CA VAL A 122 -1.77 -9.58 7.78
C VAL A 122 -1.18 -8.38 7.04
N PHE A 123 -0.34 -7.56 7.68
CA PHE A 123 0.37 -6.46 7.03
C PHE A 123 1.19 -6.94 5.82
N ALA A 124 1.98 -8.00 6.00
CA ALA A 124 2.74 -8.61 4.90
C ALA A 124 1.83 -9.17 3.81
N SER A 125 0.76 -9.88 4.18
CA SER A 125 -0.22 -10.46 3.25
C SER A 125 -0.95 -9.41 2.41
N MET A 126 -1.39 -8.32 3.02
CA MET A 126 -2.05 -7.24 2.28
C MET A 126 -1.08 -6.54 1.32
N THR A 127 0.19 -6.45 1.69
CA THR A 127 1.26 -5.96 0.81
C THR A 127 1.49 -6.91 -0.39
N ILE A 128 1.48 -8.23 -0.16
CA ILE A 128 1.53 -9.25 -1.23
C ILE A 128 0.35 -9.07 -2.20
N VAL A 129 -0.88 -8.99 -1.68
CA VAL A 129 -2.10 -8.82 -2.51
C VAL A 129 -2.01 -7.56 -3.35
N ARG A 130 -1.49 -6.46 -2.78
CA ARG A 130 -1.29 -5.21 -3.52
C ARG A 130 -0.27 -5.37 -4.65
N PHE A 131 0.90 -5.96 -4.41
CA PHE A 131 1.90 -6.17 -5.47
C PHE A 131 1.41 -7.15 -6.53
N TYR A 132 0.66 -8.17 -6.14
CA TYR A 132 0.01 -9.09 -7.07
C TYR A 132 -1.03 -8.38 -7.95
N ALA A 133 -1.78 -7.43 -7.40
CA ALA A 133 -2.71 -6.60 -8.17
C ALA A 133 -1.97 -5.77 -9.24
N LEU A 134 -0.86 -5.13 -8.86
CA LEU A 134 -0.01 -4.38 -9.80
C LEU A 134 0.55 -5.29 -10.88
N GLU A 135 1.04 -6.48 -10.52
CA GLU A 135 1.58 -7.45 -11.48
C GLU A 135 0.51 -7.85 -12.50
N ARG A 136 -0.70 -8.15 -12.05
CA ARG A 136 -1.79 -8.58 -12.94
C ARG A 136 -2.21 -7.47 -13.90
N VAL A 137 -2.32 -6.23 -13.42
CA VAL A 137 -2.73 -5.09 -14.25
C VAL A 137 -1.64 -4.75 -15.27
N PHE A 138 -0.39 -4.59 -14.84
CA PHE A 138 0.67 -4.09 -15.71
C PHE A 138 1.35 -5.17 -16.55
N ASN A 139 1.72 -6.32 -15.95
CA ASN A 139 2.42 -7.37 -16.69
C ASN A 139 1.46 -8.26 -17.47
N GLN A 140 0.33 -8.65 -16.85
CA GLN A 140 -0.59 -9.60 -17.47
C GLN A 140 -1.65 -8.92 -18.34
N LYS A 141 -1.81 -7.58 -18.23
CA LYS A 141 -2.84 -6.81 -18.92
C LYS A 141 -4.25 -7.36 -18.69
N LYS A 142 -4.46 -8.00 -17.52
CA LYS A 142 -5.75 -8.57 -17.14
C LYS A 142 -6.41 -7.67 -16.11
N PRO A 143 -7.72 -7.41 -16.22
CA PRO A 143 -8.42 -6.65 -15.19
C PRO A 143 -8.30 -7.38 -13.85
N PHE A 144 -8.02 -6.61 -12.81
CA PHE A 144 -8.00 -7.10 -11.45
C PHE A 144 -9.42 -7.08 -10.91
N THR A 145 -10.11 -8.21 -11.06
CA THR A 145 -11.48 -8.35 -10.55
C THR A 145 -11.47 -8.41 -9.03
N VAL A 146 -12.47 -7.77 -8.39
CA VAL A 146 -12.63 -7.75 -6.93
C VAL A 146 -12.62 -9.16 -6.35
N TRP A 147 -13.28 -10.11 -7.01
CA TRP A 147 -13.30 -11.52 -6.60
C TRP A 147 -11.92 -12.16 -6.56
N SER A 148 -11.08 -11.95 -7.58
CA SER A 148 -9.75 -12.54 -7.58
C SER A 148 -8.86 -11.95 -6.49
N SER A 149 -9.03 -10.65 -6.21
CA SER A 149 -8.35 -9.99 -5.09
C SER A 149 -8.78 -10.56 -3.75
N LEU A 150 -10.09 -10.74 -3.57
CA LEU A 150 -10.67 -11.23 -2.33
C LEU A 150 -10.23 -12.66 -2.06
N ILE A 151 -10.26 -13.54 -3.07
CA ILE A 151 -9.79 -14.92 -2.93
C ILE A 151 -8.31 -14.96 -2.54
N SER A 152 -7.46 -14.19 -3.23
CA SER A 152 -6.03 -14.12 -2.89
C SER A 152 -5.83 -13.63 -1.45
N GLY A 153 -6.50 -12.55 -1.05
CA GLY A 153 -6.43 -12.03 0.32
C GLY A 153 -6.95 -13.02 1.36
N CYS A 154 -8.09 -13.65 1.12
CA CYS A 154 -8.69 -14.64 2.02
C CYS A 154 -7.75 -15.83 2.23
N VAL A 155 -7.12 -16.36 1.18
CA VAL A 155 -6.20 -17.50 1.30
C VAL A 155 -5.05 -17.15 2.25
N VAL A 156 -4.39 -16.00 2.06
CA VAL A 156 -3.24 -15.65 2.92
C VAL A 156 -3.68 -15.32 4.35
N VAL A 157 -4.82 -14.64 4.54
CA VAL A 157 -5.37 -14.35 5.88
C VAL A 157 -5.73 -15.63 6.62
N VAL A 158 -6.40 -16.59 5.95
CA VAL A 158 -6.75 -17.88 6.55
C VAL A 158 -5.50 -18.63 7.00
N LEU A 159 -4.44 -18.65 6.17
CA LEU A 159 -3.17 -19.27 6.55
C LEU A 159 -2.57 -18.64 7.83
N ASN A 160 -2.61 -17.30 7.95
CA ASN A 160 -2.12 -16.61 9.13
C ASN A 160 -2.97 -16.89 10.38
N VAL A 161 -4.29 -16.96 10.23
CA VAL A 161 -5.21 -17.29 11.33
C VAL A 161 -4.99 -18.73 11.79
N VAL A 162 -4.84 -19.68 10.86
CA VAL A 162 -4.51 -21.08 11.18
C VAL A 162 -3.18 -21.16 11.94
N TYR A 163 -2.15 -20.43 11.50
CA TYR A 163 -0.88 -20.35 12.23
C TYR A 163 -1.07 -19.87 13.67
N CYS A 164 -1.87 -18.81 13.88
CA CYS A 164 -2.13 -18.27 15.22
C CYS A 164 -2.95 -19.23 16.08
N LEU A 165 -3.95 -19.90 15.50
CA LEU A 165 -4.77 -20.91 16.17
C LEU A 165 -3.92 -22.10 16.64
N VAL A 166 -3.03 -22.62 15.79
CA VAL A 166 -2.12 -23.71 16.16
C VAL A 166 -1.25 -23.28 17.35
N ASN A 167 -0.65 -22.09 17.30
CA ASN A 167 0.18 -21.59 18.40
C ASN A 167 -0.62 -21.26 19.67
N GLN A 168 -1.90 -20.90 19.55
CA GLN A 168 -2.80 -20.72 20.69
C GLN A 168 -3.01 -22.05 21.45
N LEU A 169 -3.15 -23.16 20.71
CA LEU A 169 -3.39 -24.50 21.25
C LEU A 169 -2.13 -25.15 21.85
N ILE A 170 -0.94 -24.77 21.39
CA ILE A 170 0.33 -25.26 21.97
C ILE A 170 0.51 -24.74 23.41
N SER A 171 1.16 -25.55 24.25
CA SER A 171 1.43 -25.18 25.66
C SER A 171 2.20 -23.86 25.78
N GLY A 172 1.94 -23.11 26.86
CA GLY A 172 2.64 -21.83 27.13
C GLY A 172 4.15 -22.00 27.25
N SER A 173 4.60 -23.11 27.82
CA SER A 173 6.01 -23.48 27.97
C SER A 173 6.79 -23.60 26.65
N LEU A 174 6.09 -23.83 25.53
CA LEU A 174 6.67 -23.91 24.19
C LEU A 174 6.43 -22.63 23.37
N THR A 175 5.52 -21.76 23.78
CA THR A 175 5.11 -20.56 23.03
C THR A 175 5.36 -19.29 23.83
N THR A 176 4.34 -18.84 24.56
CA THR A 176 4.37 -17.66 25.41
C THR A 176 3.71 -17.95 26.73
N GLU A 177 4.38 -17.53 27.80
CA GLU A 177 3.92 -17.72 29.17
C GLU A 177 4.08 -16.41 29.94
N TYR A 178 3.08 -16.11 30.77
CA TYR A 178 3.14 -14.96 31.66
C TYR A 178 3.99 -15.30 32.88
N VAL A 179 5.05 -14.54 33.12
CA VAL A 179 5.93 -14.73 34.30
C VAL A 179 5.52 -13.74 35.37
N GLN A 180 4.72 -14.21 36.34
CA GLN A 180 4.12 -13.37 37.38
C GLN A 180 5.14 -12.55 38.17
N PHE A 181 6.31 -13.13 38.48
CA PHE A 181 7.37 -12.46 39.24
C PHE A 181 7.99 -11.25 38.53
N LEU A 182 8.04 -11.28 37.20
CA LEU A 182 8.60 -10.20 36.39
C LEU A 182 7.51 -9.29 35.79
N GLU A 183 6.25 -9.70 35.87
CA GLU A 183 5.12 -9.06 35.17
C GLU A 183 5.41 -8.87 33.66
N VAL A 184 6.11 -9.83 33.05
CA VAL A 184 6.44 -9.83 31.60
C VAL A 184 5.97 -11.12 30.94
N CYS A 185 5.75 -11.05 29.63
CA CYS A 185 5.54 -12.24 28.81
C CYS A 185 6.89 -12.83 28.41
N ASN A 186 7.16 -14.05 28.87
CA ASN A 186 8.28 -14.82 28.36
C ASN A 186 7.89 -15.45 27.02
N VAL A 187 8.71 -15.19 26.00
CA VAL A 187 8.53 -15.72 24.65
C VAL A 187 9.66 -16.68 24.38
N THR A 188 9.34 -17.96 24.15
CA THR A 188 10.35 -19.00 23.93
C THR A 188 11.16 -18.73 22.66
N GLN A 189 12.43 -19.13 22.67
CA GLN A 189 13.31 -18.92 21.52
C GLN A 189 12.83 -19.71 20.29
N ALA A 190 12.29 -20.92 20.50
CA ALA A 190 11.72 -21.73 19.43
C ALA A 190 10.55 -21.02 18.73
N PHE A 191 9.63 -20.43 19.50
CA PHE A 191 8.51 -19.66 18.94
C PHE A 191 9.00 -18.41 18.19
N ARG A 192 9.98 -17.67 18.73
CA ARG A 192 10.58 -16.51 18.04
C ARG A 192 11.17 -16.90 16.69
N ILE A 193 11.96 -17.98 16.64
CA ILE A 193 12.57 -18.48 15.40
C ILE A 193 11.48 -18.91 14.41
N ALA A 194 10.48 -19.67 14.86
CA ALA A 194 9.38 -20.11 13.99
C ALA A 194 8.60 -18.92 13.40
N ALA A 195 8.28 -17.91 14.21
CA ALA A 195 7.57 -16.71 13.76
C ALA A 195 8.41 -15.87 12.78
N LEU A 196 9.71 -15.69 13.06
CA LEU A 196 10.63 -15.01 12.16
C LEU A 196 10.79 -15.76 10.84
N THR A 197 10.96 -17.07 10.86
CA THR A 197 11.07 -17.89 9.63
C THR A 197 9.80 -17.76 8.78
N PHE A 198 8.62 -17.83 9.41
CA PHE A 198 7.37 -17.63 8.69
C PHE A 198 7.27 -16.22 8.08
N GLN A 199 7.68 -15.19 8.83
CA GLN A 199 7.76 -13.82 8.34
C GLN A 199 8.70 -13.68 7.13
N TRP A 200 9.88 -14.30 7.17
CA TRP A 200 10.83 -14.32 6.06
C TRP A 200 10.24 -14.99 4.81
N VAL A 201 9.49 -16.08 4.96
CA VAL A 201 8.81 -16.75 3.84
C VAL A 201 7.78 -15.83 3.17
N LEU A 202 6.98 -15.11 3.96
CA LEU A 202 6.02 -14.14 3.42
C LEU A 202 6.73 -13.03 2.64
N TRP A 203 7.81 -12.46 3.19
CA TRP A 203 8.56 -11.40 2.53
C TRP A 203 9.39 -11.89 1.33
N ALA A 204 9.84 -13.13 1.32
CA ALA A 204 10.43 -13.75 0.14
C ALA A 204 9.39 -13.82 -1.00
N GLY A 205 8.13 -14.14 -0.70
CA GLY A 205 7.03 -14.07 -1.65
C GLY A 205 6.85 -12.66 -2.23
N VAL A 206 6.93 -11.62 -1.39
CA VAL A 206 6.94 -10.22 -1.85
C VAL A 206 8.14 -9.94 -2.76
N GLY A 207 9.34 -10.40 -2.39
CA GLY A 207 10.55 -10.24 -3.19
C GLY A 207 10.43 -10.86 -4.58
N VAL A 208 9.80 -12.04 -4.69
CA VAL A 208 9.52 -12.67 -5.99
C VAL A 208 8.57 -11.82 -6.82
N LEU A 209 7.46 -11.32 -6.25
CA LEU A 209 6.55 -10.43 -6.95
C LEU A 209 7.23 -9.14 -7.38
N PHE A 210 8.01 -8.52 -6.48
CA PHE A 210 8.78 -7.31 -6.77
C PHE A 210 9.76 -7.53 -7.93
N PHE A 211 10.48 -8.66 -7.93
CA PHE A 211 11.38 -9.01 -9.03
C PHE A 211 10.64 -9.15 -10.36
N ARG A 212 9.38 -9.63 -10.36
CA ARG A 212 8.54 -9.67 -11.57
C ARG A 212 8.05 -8.29 -12.00
N LEU A 213 7.88 -7.35 -11.08
CA LEU A 213 7.51 -5.96 -11.37
C LEU A 213 8.64 -5.14 -12.02
N ARG A 214 9.90 -5.61 -11.98
CA ARG A 214 11.06 -4.89 -12.55
C ARG A 214 10.96 -4.54 -14.03
N ASN A 215 10.15 -5.27 -14.79
CA ASN A 215 10.01 -5.07 -16.23
C ASN A 215 8.90 -4.08 -16.61
N ILE A 216 8.23 -3.49 -15.63
CA ILE A 216 7.23 -2.46 -15.89
C ILE A 216 8.00 -1.16 -16.14
N GLN A 217 8.10 -0.78 -17.42
CA GLN A 217 8.48 0.57 -17.84
C GLN A 217 7.38 1.55 -17.37
N SER A 218 7.39 1.90 -16.10
CA SER A 218 6.29 2.63 -15.46
C SER A 218 6.50 4.14 -15.60
N SER A 219 5.61 4.83 -16.32
CA SER A 219 5.53 6.30 -16.23
C SER A 219 4.97 6.81 -14.89
N PHE A 220 4.64 5.92 -13.94
CA PHE A 220 3.93 6.27 -12.71
C PHE A 220 4.79 6.47 -11.46
N ASN A 221 6.12 6.44 -11.55
CA ASN A 221 7.00 6.42 -10.38
C ASN A 221 6.70 5.26 -9.39
N GLU A 222 5.76 4.36 -9.74
CA GLU A 222 5.26 3.29 -8.88
C GLU A 222 6.30 2.22 -8.64
N PHE A 223 7.20 2.01 -9.60
CA PHE A 223 8.33 1.12 -9.42
C PHE A 223 9.28 1.62 -8.33
N TRP A 224 9.64 2.90 -8.35
CA TRP A 224 10.52 3.51 -7.34
C TRP A 224 9.86 3.56 -5.97
N GLU A 225 8.57 3.89 -5.91
CA GLU A 225 7.77 3.80 -4.68
C GLU A 225 7.77 2.36 -4.12
N SER A 226 7.51 1.36 -4.98
CA SER A 226 7.51 -0.05 -4.60
C SER A 226 8.89 -0.53 -4.12
N MET A 227 9.96 -0.06 -4.76
CA MET A 227 11.34 -0.38 -4.37
C MET A 227 11.70 0.24 -3.02
N ALA A 228 11.32 1.50 -2.79
CA ALA A 228 11.52 2.16 -1.50
C ALA A 228 10.79 1.42 -0.38
N ILE A 229 9.53 1.02 -0.62
CA ILE A 229 8.73 0.22 0.32
C ILE A 229 9.41 -1.11 0.61
N PHE A 230 9.86 -1.83 -0.43
CA PHE A 230 10.56 -3.09 -0.27
C PHE A 230 11.85 -2.93 0.55
N ALA A 231 12.65 -1.89 0.29
CA ALA A 231 13.87 -1.60 1.03
C ALA A 231 13.60 -1.33 2.52
N VAL A 232 12.59 -0.51 2.84
CA VAL A 232 12.17 -0.22 4.23
C VAL A 232 11.79 -1.50 4.96
N ILE A 233 11.04 -2.37 4.30
CA ILE A 233 10.56 -3.64 4.87
C ILE A 233 11.72 -4.62 5.11
N ILE A 234 12.65 -4.76 4.17
CA ILE A 234 13.81 -5.63 4.34
C ILE A 234 14.70 -5.14 5.48
N ALA A 235 14.92 -3.82 5.58
CA ALA A 235 15.65 -3.23 6.70
C ALA A 235 14.97 -3.56 8.04
N LEU A 236 13.64 -3.43 8.12
CA LEU A 236 12.85 -3.76 9.29
C LEU A 236 12.93 -5.25 9.67
N LEU A 237 12.93 -6.13 8.67
CA LEU A 237 13.02 -7.57 8.86
C LEU A 237 14.41 -8.00 9.37
N ILE A 238 15.47 -7.39 8.85
CA ILE A 238 16.84 -7.58 9.33
C ILE A 238 16.97 -7.09 10.77
N GLU A 239 16.53 -5.87 11.07
CA GLU A 239 16.52 -5.32 12.44
C GLU A 239 15.76 -6.25 13.39
N SER A 240 14.54 -6.65 13.02
CA SER A 240 13.72 -7.54 13.85
C SER A 240 14.39 -8.89 14.09
N SER A 241 15.09 -9.42 13.09
CA SER A 241 15.82 -10.69 13.22
C SER A 241 17.01 -10.54 14.16
N VAL A 242 17.81 -9.49 14.01
CA VAL A 242 18.96 -9.21 14.88
C VAL A 242 18.51 -8.98 16.32
N THR A 243 17.49 -8.15 16.54
CA THR A 243 16.97 -7.84 17.87
C THR A 243 16.45 -9.08 18.60
N ASN A 244 15.69 -9.94 17.92
CA ASN A 244 15.10 -11.12 18.55
C ASN A 244 16.08 -12.29 18.73
N LEU A 245 17.07 -12.45 17.84
CA LEU A 245 18.03 -13.57 17.90
C LEU A 245 19.25 -13.25 18.76
N HIS A 246 19.80 -12.04 18.65
CA HIS A 246 21.03 -11.67 19.35
C HIS A 246 20.74 -11.18 20.78
N TYR A 247 19.69 -10.38 20.97
CA TYR A 247 19.39 -9.76 22.25
C TYR A 247 18.26 -10.49 22.98
N LYS A 248 18.56 -11.65 23.56
CA LYS A 248 17.57 -12.51 24.26
C LYS A 248 16.68 -11.74 25.24
N TYR A 249 17.26 -10.76 25.94
CA TYR A 249 16.62 -9.95 26.99
C TYR A 249 16.41 -8.47 26.61
N TYR A 250 16.23 -8.15 25.32
CA TYR A 250 16.04 -6.76 24.88
C TYR A 250 14.86 -6.04 25.56
N ILE A 251 13.81 -6.80 25.92
CA ILE A 251 12.60 -6.30 26.60
C ILE A 251 12.95 -5.65 27.96
N LEU A 252 14.00 -6.13 28.63
CA LEU A 252 14.44 -5.60 29.92
C LEU A 252 15.34 -4.36 29.77
N GLN A 253 15.88 -4.11 28.57
CA GLN A 253 16.75 -2.99 28.28
C GLN A 253 15.95 -1.83 27.70
N LYS A 254 15.75 -0.76 28.50
CA LYS A 254 14.94 0.41 28.15
C LYS A 254 15.27 1.00 26.77
N SER A 255 16.54 1.22 26.47
CA SER A 255 16.97 1.78 25.19
C SER A 255 16.57 0.90 24.00
N ARG A 256 16.78 -0.41 24.11
CA ARG A 256 16.49 -1.37 23.02
C ARG A 256 15.00 -1.56 22.79
N ARG A 257 14.17 -1.60 23.84
CA ARG A 257 12.71 -1.69 23.67
C ARG A 257 12.13 -0.43 23.01
N ILE A 258 12.61 0.76 23.40
CA ILE A 258 12.20 2.04 22.80
C ILE A 258 12.64 2.09 21.34
N GLU A 259 13.92 1.80 21.08
CA GLU A 259 14.48 1.73 19.72
C GLU A 259 13.64 0.82 18.82
N LYS A 260 13.36 -0.41 19.28
CA LYS A 260 12.57 -1.38 18.53
C LYS A 260 11.18 -0.86 18.17
N THR A 261 10.47 -0.30 19.15
CA THR A 261 9.10 0.21 18.94
C THR A 261 9.07 1.43 18.03
N VAL A 262 10.04 2.35 18.16
CA VAL A 262 10.15 3.52 17.29
C VAL A 262 10.47 3.11 15.86
N MET A 263 11.39 2.16 15.65
CA MET A 263 11.73 1.64 14.32
C MET A 263 10.54 0.93 13.66
N ASP A 264 9.82 0.08 14.40
CA ASP A 264 8.59 -0.58 13.93
C ASP A 264 7.53 0.45 13.51
N MET A 265 7.28 1.45 14.36
CA MET A 265 6.31 2.52 14.09
C MET A 265 6.72 3.36 12.87
N ALA A 266 7.99 3.77 12.80
CA ALA A 266 8.50 4.61 11.73
C ALA A 266 8.41 3.90 10.37
N ALA A 267 8.84 2.62 10.31
CA ALA A 267 8.76 1.83 9.09
C ALA A 267 7.30 1.61 8.65
N ALA A 268 6.41 1.25 9.58
CA ALA A 268 5.00 1.06 9.29
C ALA A 268 4.34 2.32 8.72
N ASN A 269 4.57 3.49 9.35
CA ASN A 269 4.04 4.76 8.84
C ASN A 269 4.69 5.14 7.51
N LEU A 270 6.00 5.01 7.37
CA LEU A 270 6.71 5.33 6.13
C LEU A 270 6.15 4.55 4.94
N VAL A 271 5.80 3.27 5.10
CA VAL A 271 5.14 2.48 4.04
C VAL A 271 3.81 3.09 3.61
N ILE A 272 2.96 3.51 4.56
CA ILE A 272 1.67 4.16 4.22
C ILE A 272 1.90 5.51 3.53
N TRP A 273 2.85 6.30 4.02
CA TRP A 273 3.21 7.59 3.42
C TRP A 273 3.78 7.44 2.00
N LEU A 274 4.57 6.39 1.75
CA LEU A 274 5.07 6.09 0.40
C LEU A 274 3.93 5.68 -0.55
N PHE A 275 2.86 5.04 -0.05
CA PHE A 275 1.71 4.69 -0.90
C PHE A 275 0.83 5.88 -1.26
N ILE A 276 0.54 6.78 -0.31
CA ILE A 276 -0.53 7.79 -0.48
C ILE A 276 -0.09 9.23 -0.17
N GLY A 277 1.04 9.44 0.49
CA GLY A 277 1.48 10.76 0.94
C GLY A 277 1.70 11.73 -0.21
N TYR A 278 2.38 11.29 -1.27
CA TYR A 278 2.63 12.13 -2.45
C TYR A 278 1.35 12.57 -3.18
N PRO A 279 0.40 11.67 -3.58
CA PRO A 279 -0.84 12.11 -4.23
C PRO A 279 -1.75 12.94 -3.32
N VAL A 280 -1.73 12.73 -1.99
CA VAL A 280 -2.46 13.58 -1.04
C VAL A 280 -1.86 14.98 -0.99
N PHE A 281 -0.53 15.08 -0.86
CA PHE A 281 0.16 16.36 -0.89
C PHE A 281 -0.14 17.13 -2.18
N MET A 282 -0.05 16.47 -3.33
CA MET A 282 -0.34 17.09 -4.61
C MET A 282 -1.82 17.47 -4.77
N SER A 283 -2.76 16.74 -4.18
CA SER A 283 -4.18 17.11 -4.23
C SER A 283 -4.50 18.35 -3.39
N ILE A 284 -3.73 18.62 -2.33
CA ILE A 284 -3.88 19.82 -1.49
C ILE A 284 -3.30 21.05 -2.20
N PHE A 285 -2.06 20.95 -2.71
CA PHE A 285 -1.32 22.11 -3.18
C PHE A 285 -1.42 22.36 -4.70
N ASN A 286 -1.40 21.31 -5.53
CA ASN A 286 -1.27 21.42 -7.00
C ASN A 286 -2.26 20.51 -7.72
N ARG A 287 -3.52 20.53 -7.31
CA ARG A 287 -4.53 19.52 -7.70
C ARG A 287 -4.68 19.35 -9.21
N ARG A 288 -4.87 20.46 -9.94
CA ARG A 288 -5.15 20.45 -11.39
C ARG A 288 -3.91 20.07 -12.20
N ASP A 289 -2.79 20.73 -11.92
CA ASP A 289 -1.53 20.52 -12.64
C ASP A 289 -0.97 19.11 -12.42
N TYR A 290 -1.13 18.54 -11.22
CA TYR A 290 -0.73 17.16 -10.98
C TYR A 290 -1.64 16.17 -11.70
N GLU A 291 -2.96 16.41 -11.74
CA GLU A 291 -3.89 15.55 -12.46
C GLU A 291 -3.64 15.58 -13.96
N GLN A 292 -3.40 16.75 -14.55
CA GLN A 292 -3.07 16.87 -15.96
C GLN A 292 -1.76 16.14 -16.29
N ARG A 293 -0.68 16.38 -15.53
CA ARG A 293 0.60 15.67 -15.73
C ARG A 293 0.45 14.15 -15.57
N TRP A 294 -0.42 13.70 -14.67
CA TRP A 294 -0.72 12.29 -14.48
C TRP A 294 -1.47 11.71 -15.69
N LEU A 295 -2.45 12.42 -16.24
CA LEU A 295 -3.18 12.02 -17.46
C LEU A 295 -2.28 12.02 -18.70
N GLU A 296 -1.38 13.00 -18.85
CA GLU A 296 -0.40 13.04 -19.94
C GLU A 296 0.55 11.85 -19.90
N ARG A 297 0.99 11.43 -18.70
CA ARG A 297 1.81 10.23 -18.51
C ARG A 297 1.03 8.96 -18.86
N LEU A 298 -0.24 8.86 -18.46
CA LEU A 298 -1.11 7.76 -18.87
C LEU A 298 -1.27 7.68 -20.39
N ALA A 299 -1.45 8.82 -21.05
CA ALA A 299 -1.60 8.87 -22.50
C ALA A 299 -0.33 8.41 -23.22
N LYS A 300 0.86 8.76 -22.70
CA LYS A 300 2.17 8.34 -23.23
C LYS A 300 2.44 6.84 -23.05
N ASP A 301 1.96 6.23 -21.96
CA ASP A 301 2.12 4.80 -21.69
C ASP A 301 1.22 3.90 -22.56
N ARG A 302 0.21 4.46 -23.23
CA ARG A 302 -0.64 3.68 -24.12
C ARG A 302 0.20 3.27 -25.34
N PRO A 303 0.43 1.96 -25.58
CA PRO A 303 1.28 1.53 -26.68
C PRO A 303 0.73 2.06 -28.01
N ALA A 304 1.56 2.81 -28.75
CA ALA A 304 1.19 3.48 -30.01
C ALA A 304 0.57 2.52 -31.05
N ASN A 305 0.80 1.21 -30.91
CA ASN A 305 0.26 0.16 -31.75
C ASN A 305 -1.26 -0.02 -31.64
N VAL A 306 -1.92 0.47 -30.58
CA VAL A 306 -3.39 0.39 -30.47
C VAL A 306 -4.06 1.32 -31.49
N TYR A 307 -3.51 2.52 -31.73
CA TYR A 307 -4.08 3.47 -32.69
C TYR A 307 -3.76 3.12 -34.15
N LYS A 308 -2.67 2.39 -34.40
CA LYS A 308 -2.29 2.02 -35.77
C LYS A 308 -3.23 1.00 -36.43
N ASN A 309 -3.95 0.21 -35.65
CA ASN A 309 -4.87 -0.81 -36.18
C ASN A 309 -6.31 -0.32 -36.36
N GLU A 310 -6.75 0.73 -35.67
CA GLU A 310 -8.12 1.26 -35.85
C GLU A 310 -8.28 2.00 -37.18
N ASN A 311 -7.28 2.76 -37.63
CA ASN A 311 -7.36 3.48 -38.91
C ASN A 311 -7.41 2.54 -40.13
N ASN A 312 -6.88 1.32 -40.04
CA ASN A 312 -6.95 0.36 -41.16
C ASN A 312 -8.29 -0.36 -41.26
N SER A 313 -9.06 -0.46 -40.16
CA SER A 313 -10.38 -1.12 -40.20
C SER A 313 -11.48 -0.23 -40.79
N TYR A 314 -11.43 1.09 -40.59
CA TYR A 314 -12.38 2.00 -41.21
C TYR A 314 -12.13 2.23 -42.70
N THR A 315 -10.87 2.20 -43.14
CA THR A 315 -10.53 2.38 -44.56
C THR A 315 -10.97 1.18 -45.41
N LYS A 316 -11.00 -0.04 -44.84
CA LYS A 316 -11.37 -1.27 -45.58
C LYS A 316 -12.88 -1.49 -45.72
N MET A 317 -13.73 -0.79 -44.96
CA MET A 317 -15.18 -0.86 -45.13
C MET A 317 -15.71 0.03 -46.27
N ASN A 318 -14.93 1.00 -46.75
CA ASN A 318 -15.30 1.83 -47.90
C ASN A 318 -14.90 1.24 -49.26
N GLU A 319 -14.15 0.14 -49.31
CA GLU A 319 -13.75 -0.51 -50.59
C GLU A 319 -14.66 -1.69 -51.02
N ILE A 320 -15.63 -2.11 -50.19
CA ILE A 320 -16.54 -3.25 -50.51
C ILE A 320 -17.96 -2.75 -50.87
N GLY A 321 -18.05 -1.56 -51.45
CA GLY A 321 -19.31 -0.93 -51.83
C GLY A 321 -19.21 -0.17 -53.15
N GLY A 322 -18.90 -0.86 -54.24
CA GLY A 322 -18.76 -0.21 -55.55
C GLY A 322 -18.55 -1.15 -56.74
N GLY A 323 -19.17 -2.33 -56.72
CA GLY A 323 -19.17 -3.27 -57.84
C GLY A 323 -20.37 -3.10 -58.78
N TYR A 324 -20.65 -1.87 -59.20
CA TYR A 324 -21.49 -1.52 -60.35
C TYR A 324 -21.03 -0.12 -60.80
N ASP A 325 -20.27 0.00 -61.89
CA ASP A 325 -20.87 0.26 -63.20
C ASP A 325 -19.82 0.60 -64.28
N ASN A 326 -20.21 0.30 -65.51
CA ASN A 326 -19.84 0.97 -66.76
C ASN A 326 -18.38 0.99 -67.26
N LYS A 327 -18.19 0.09 -68.24
CA LYS A 327 -17.36 0.29 -69.42
C LYS A 327 -17.71 1.63 -70.10
N HIS A 328 -16.80 2.59 -70.05
CA HIS A 328 -16.58 3.51 -71.17
C HIS A 328 -15.08 3.72 -71.38
N GLN A 329 -14.57 2.97 -72.36
CA GLN A 329 -13.31 3.27 -73.03
C GLN A 329 -13.50 4.54 -73.85
N MET A 330 -12.73 5.57 -73.57
CA MET A 330 -12.42 6.62 -74.53
C MET A 330 -10.92 6.93 -74.46
N ASN A 331 -10.30 6.88 -75.63
CA ASN A 331 -8.87 7.01 -75.89
C ASN A 331 -8.35 8.44 -75.71
N SER A 332 -7.11 8.59 -75.23
CA SER A 332 -6.05 9.46 -75.78
C SER A 332 -4.79 9.31 -74.92
N LEU A 333 -3.79 8.52 -75.33
CA LEU A 333 -2.61 8.94 -76.09
C LEU A 333 -1.80 10.10 -75.49
N ASP A 334 -0.66 9.72 -74.93
CA ASP A 334 0.66 10.35 -74.91
C ASP A 334 0.81 11.87 -74.71
N MET A 335 1.49 12.24 -73.62
CA MET A 335 2.71 13.05 -73.78
C MET A 335 3.68 12.81 -72.62
N SER A 336 4.78 12.17 -72.95
CA SER A 336 6.01 12.09 -72.16
C SER A 336 6.72 13.45 -72.15
N THR A 337 7.19 13.89 -70.99
CA THR A 337 8.37 14.76 -70.93
C THR A 337 9.10 14.62 -69.59
N LEU A 338 10.40 14.34 -69.72
CA LEU A 338 11.41 14.28 -68.67
C LEU A 338 11.59 15.62 -67.95
N GLY A 339 11.96 15.56 -66.67
CA GLY A 339 12.49 16.69 -65.93
C GLY A 339 13.09 16.25 -64.60
N LEU A 340 14.42 16.09 -64.58
CA LEU A 340 15.23 16.06 -63.37
C LEU A 340 14.95 17.29 -62.49
N ASN A 341 15.06 17.10 -61.17
CA ASN A 341 16.04 17.79 -60.31
C ASN A 341 15.47 18.30 -58.98
N ASN A 342 16.32 18.17 -57.95
CA ASN A 342 16.36 18.84 -56.67
C ASN A 342 15.43 18.41 -55.53
N GLY A 343 16.09 18.01 -54.44
CA GLY A 343 15.52 17.73 -53.15
C GLY A 343 15.00 18.97 -52.43
N HIS A 344 13.98 18.73 -51.63
CA HIS A 344 13.54 19.57 -50.54
C HIS A 344 12.96 18.66 -49.46
N HIS A 345 13.67 18.55 -48.34
CA HIS A 345 13.14 18.03 -47.09
C HIS A 345 12.40 19.16 -46.37
N PRO A 346 11.07 19.12 -46.23
CA PRO A 346 10.33 20.17 -45.55
C PRO A 346 10.16 19.82 -44.07
N PHE A 347 11.26 19.67 -43.32
CA PHE A 347 11.21 19.54 -41.85
C PHE A 347 12.52 20.04 -41.23
N ALA A 348 12.79 21.33 -41.39
CA ALA A 348 13.79 22.04 -40.60
C ALA A 348 13.39 23.51 -40.58
N ASP A 349 12.39 23.84 -39.75
CA ASP A 349 12.12 25.16 -39.17
C ASP A 349 10.71 25.16 -38.57
N GLN A 350 10.58 24.56 -37.38
CA GLN A 350 9.48 24.90 -36.47
C GLN A 350 10.09 25.32 -35.14
N HIS A 351 9.94 26.61 -34.86
CA HIS A 351 10.22 27.25 -33.59
C HIS A 351 9.65 26.45 -32.41
N PRO A 352 10.36 26.38 -31.26
CA PRO A 352 9.76 25.87 -30.03
C PRO A 352 8.55 26.73 -29.66
N LEU A 353 7.39 26.08 -29.59
CA LEU A 353 6.11 26.66 -29.16
C LEU A 353 6.30 27.44 -27.85
N ASN A 354 5.95 28.72 -27.91
CA ASN A 354 5.91 29.64 -26.78
C ASN A 354 4.70 29.32 -25.89
N ILE A 355 4.87 28.30 -25.02
CA ILE A 355 3.85 27.78 -24.08
C ILE A 355 3.55 28.78 -22.95
N GLU A 356 4.39 29.80 -22.73
CA GLU A 356 4.16 30.80 -21.68
C GLU A 356 2.98 31.74 -21.96
N SER A 357 2.58 31.91 -23.23
CA SER A 357 1.43 32.77 -23.56
C SER A 357 0.06 32.13 -23.25
N ALA A 358 0.00 30.80 -23.11
CA ALA A 358 -1.25 30.06 -22.82
C ALA A 358 -1.53 29.90 -21.32
N LEU A 359 -0.55 30.13 -20.44
CA LEU A 359 -0.69 29.92 -19.00
C LEU A 359 -1.25 31.14 -18.23
N ASN A 360 -1.32 32.31 -18.87
CA ASN A 360 -1.85 33.53 -18.24
C ASN A 360 -3.32 33.85 -18.62
N GLY A 361 -3.97 33.00 -19.42
CA GLY A 361 -5.39 33.13 -19.73
C GLY A 361 -6.26 32.48 -18.66
N HIS A 362 -6.98 33.26 -17.86
CA HIS A 362 -8.12 32.80 -17.06
C HIS A 362 -9.31 32.38 -17.94
N SER A 363 -9.10 31.52 -18.94
CA SER A 363 -10.18 30.91 -19.71
C SER A 363 -10.73 29.71 -18.93
N ALA A 364 -12.04 29.74 -18.68
CA ALA A 364 -12.78 28.61 -18.15
C ALA A 364 -12.48 27.36 -18.99
N PHE A 365 -12.28 26.23 -18.31
CA PHE A 365 -12.00 24.94 -18.92
C PHE A 365 -13.10 24.59 -19.95
N ASP A 366 -12.77 24.65 -21.23
CA ASP A 366 -13.69 24.27 -22.30
C ASP A 366 -13.67 22.74 -22.46
N ALA A 367 -14.69 22.09 -21.89
CA ALA A 367 -14.91 20.65 -22.02
C ALA A 367 -15.09 20.22 -23.49
N ASN A 368 -15.21 21.17 -24.42
CA ASN A 368 -15.33 20.91 -25.84
C ASN A 368 -14.00 20.71 -26.58
N ALA A 369 -12.87 21.00 -25.95
CA ALA A 369 -11.54 20.77 -26.53
C ALA A 369 -11.05 19.31 -26.39
N LEU A 370 -11.82 18.43 -25.71
CA LEU A 370 -11.49 17.01 -25.60
C LEU A 370 -11.94 16.24 -26.86
N PRO A 371 -11.13 15.32 -27.38
CA PRO A 371 -11.54 14.40 -28.47
C PRO A 371 -12.86 13.69 -28.15
N GLU A 372 -13.74 13.49 -29.14
CA GLU A 372 -15.09 12.90 -28.92
C GLU A 372 -15.05 11.57 -28.15
N ASP A 373 -14.01 10.76 -28.35
CA ASP A 373 -13.80 9.49 -27.65
C ASP A 373 -13.66 9.64 -26.12
N PHE A 374 -13.24 10.81 -25.64
CA PHE A 374 -13.17 11.12 -24.20
C PHE A 374 -14.48 11.67 -23.65
N ARG A 375 -15.32 12.31 -24.47
CA ARG A 375 -16.64 12.84 -24.05
C ARG A 375 -17.61 11.71 -23.76
N HIS A 376 -17.62 10.64 -24.56
CA HIS A 376 -18.54 9.51 -24.36
C HIS A 376 -18.15 8.57 -23.22
N ASN A 377 -16.88 8.57 -22.78
CA ASN A 377 -16.40 7.77 -21.65
C ASN A 377 -16.47 8.48 -20.29
N LEU A 378 -16.84 9.77 -20.28
CA LEU A 378 -17.05 10.57 -19.07
C LEU A 378 -18.54 10.85 -18.89
N ASN A 379 -19.32 9.81 -18.61
CA ASN A 379 -20.66 9.99 -18.02
C ASN A 379 -20.48 10.52 -16.58
N ILE A 380 -20.28 11.83 -16.46
CA ILE A 380 -20.38 12.55 -15.19
C ILE A 380 -21.86 12.62 -14.85
N GLN A 381 -22.40 11.55 -14.28
CA GLN A 381 -23.61 11.66 -13.48
C GLN A 381 -23.26 12.51 -12.26
N THR A 382 -23.81 13.72 -12.21
CA THR A 382 -23.87 14.50 -10.96
C THR A 382 -24.48 13.62 -9.88
N PRO A 383 -23.78 13.35 -8.76
CA PRO A 383 -24.34 12.52 -7.71
C PRO A 383 -25.52 13.24 -7.08
N VAL A 384 -26.72 12.66 -7.24
CA VAL A 384 -27.85 12.96 -6.37
C VAL A 384 -27.40 12.54 -4.97
N MET A 385 -27.16 13.52 -4.09
CA MET A 385 -26.89 13.28 -2.68
C MET A 385 -28.13 12.63 -2.07
N ASN A 386 -28.14 11.30 -2.00
CA ASN A 386 -28.83 10.53 -0.96
C ASN A 386 -28.31 9.08 -0.99
N ALA A 387 -27.65 8.70 0.12
CA ALA A 387 -27.13 7.38 0.50
C ALA A 387 -25.78 6.90 -0.11
N PRO A 388 -24.85 6.39 0.71
CA PRO A 388 -23.60 5.80 0.25
C PRO A 388 -23.81 4.36 -0.26
N PRO A 389 -23.36 3.98 -1.46
CA PRO A 389 -23.47 2.60 -1.92
C PRO A 389 -22.33 1.78 -1.32
N MET A 390 -22.61 1.09 -0.21
CA MET A 390 -21.88 -0.14 0.09
C MET A 390 -22.41 -1.24 -0.83
N PHE A 391 -21.53 -1.73 -1.71
CA PHE A 391 -21.64 -3.00 -2.45
C PHE A 391 -23.02 -3.32 -3.05
N ALA A 392 -23.38 -2.63 -4.14
CA ALA A 392 -24.43 -3.10 -5.04
C ALA A 392 -23.80 -3.69 -6.33
N SER A 393 -23.92 -5.01 -6.44
CA SER A 393 -23.64 -5.85 -7.60
C SER A 393 -24.66 -5.61 -8.72
N ASN A 394 -24.55 -4.50 -9.46
CA ASN A 394 -25.34 -4.26 -10.67
C ASN A 394 -24.47 -3.74 -11.84
N TYR A 395 -23.37 -4.43 -12.14
CA TYR A 395 -22.69 -4.35 -13.44
C TYR A 395 -23.05 -5.59 -14.26
N LEU A 396 -24.28 -5.62 -14.76
CA LEU A 396 -24.69 -6.43 -15.91
C LEU A 396 -25.46 -5.50 -16.84
N ASP A 397 -24.73 -4.55 -17.41
CA ASP A 397 -25.22 -3.84 -18.58
C ASP A 397 -24.69 -4.58 -19.81
N SER A 398 -25.60 -5.32 -20.43
CA SER A 398 -25.41 -6.07 -21.67
C SER A 398 -25.28 -5.08 -22.82
N THR A 399 -24.09 -4.48 -22.98
CA THR A 399 -23.75 -3.79 -24.22
C THR A 399 -23.06 -4.78 -25.16
N HIS A 400 -23.83 -5.17 -26.18
CA HIS A 400 -23.37 -5.84 -27.39
C HIS A 400 -22.36 -4.92 -28.09
N GLY A 401 -21.08 -5.10 -27.81
CA GLY A 401 -20.02 -4.27 -28.36
C GLY A 401 -18.79 -4.25 -27.45
N GLY A 402 -18.09 -5.39 -27.40
CA GLY A 402 -16.99 -5.59 -26.47
C GLY A 402 -15.83 -4.61 -26.66
N ARG A 403 -15.64 -3.72 -25.68
CA ARG A 403 -14.33 -3.26 -25.18
C ARG A 403 -14.53 -2.48 -23.88
N HIS A 404 -14.14 -3.08 -22.77
CA HIS A 404 -14.04 -2.39 -21.49
C HIS A 404 -12.67 -1.71 -21.37
N VAL A 405 -12.68 -0.40 -21.13
CA VAL A 405 -11.51 0.42 -20.80
C VAL A 405 -11.55 0.70 -19.28
N LEU A 406 -10.36 0.67 -18.69
CA LEU A 406 -10.01 0.70 -17.26
C LEU A 406 -10.79 1.67 -16.35
#